data_AF-A0A7Y8H7L1-F1
#
_entry.id   AF-A0A7Y8H7L1-F1
#
_cell.length_a   1.000
_cell.length_b   1.000
_cell.length_c   1.000
_cell.angle_alpha   90.00
_cell.angle_beta   90.00
_cell.angle_gamma   90.00
#
_symmetry.space_group_name_H-M   'P 1'
#
loop_
_entity.id
_entity.type
_entity.pdbx_description
1 polymer ?
#
loop_
_entity_poly.entity_id
_entity_poly.type
_entity_poly.pdbx_seq_one_letter_code
_entity_poly.pdbx_strand_id
1 'polypeptide(L)'
;MEIETIDVDEQIGEVRTILRESDKKRGILIHALQKIQEDYGYLPEDVLRKLSSKLDISLAEIYSVASFYKMFYFTPRGKKIVKVCLGTACYVRGSKKVLNTLEEEFGIKDGETTPDLALTLETVGCFGCCGLAPVTVINEEVIGEIGPKKLEGIINSLKEREEDEAE
;
A
#
# COMPACT_ATOMS: atom_id res chain seq x y z
N MET A 1 -13.09 -12.05 5.49
CA MET A 1 -13.41 -13.34 4.82
C MET A 1 -12.70 -14.48 5.57
N GLU A 2 -13.28 -15.69 5.61
CA GLU A 2 -12.64 -16.84 6.27
C GLU A 2 -11.48 -17.35 5.42
N ILE A 3 -10.27 -17.33 5.99
CA ILE A 3 -9.04 -17.88 5.38
C ILE A 3 -9.25 -19.35 4.93
N GLU A 4 -10.28 -20.01 5.47
CA GLU A 4 -10.72 -21.37 5.18
C GLU A 4 -11.17 -21.60 3.72
N THR A 5 -11.59 -20.57 2.97
CA THR A 5 -12.09 -20.75 1.59
C THR A 5 -11.04 -20.68 0.48
N ILE A 6 -9.76 -20.43 0.80
CA ILE A 6 -8.69 -20.42 -0.23
C ILE A 6 -8.53 -21.85 -0.80
N ASP A 7 -9.00 -22.06 -2.03
CA ASP A 7 -8.76 -23.26 -2.83
C ASP A 7 -7.48 -23.07 -3.66
N VAL A 8 -6.48 -23.91 -3.39
CA VAL A 8 -5.16 -23.83 -4.01
C VAL A 8 -5.19 -24.25 -5.48
N ASP A 9 -6.00 -25.25 -5.82
CA ASP A 9 -6.06 -25.80 -7.18
C ASP A 9 -6.87 -24.89 -8.11
N GLU A 10 -7.87 -24.17 -7.59
CA GLU A 10 -8.61 -23.16 -8.36
C GLU A 10 -7.71 -21.96 -8.74
N GLN A 11 -6.92 -21.47 -7.79
CA GLN A 11 -6.04 -20.31 -7.99
C GLN A 11 -4.88 -20.57 -8.97
N ILE A 12 -4.42 -21.81 -9.09
CA ILE A 12 -3.28 -22.18 -9.95
C ILE A 12 -3.72 -22.56 -11.38
N GLY A 13 -4.99 -22.94 -11.55
CA GLY A 13 -5.55 -23.27 -12.85
C GLY A 13 -4.82 -24.43 -13.53
N GLU A 14 -4.55 -24.29 -14.83
CA GLU A 14 -4.05 -25.38 -15.69
C GLU A 14 -2.65 -25.88 -15.31
N VAL A 15 -1.84 -25.04 -14.66
CA VAL A 15 -0.45 -25.35 -14.30
C VAL A 15 -0.36 -26.32 -13.12
N ARG A 16 -1.48 -26.62 -12.45
CA ARG A 16 -1.55 -27.51 -11.28
C ARG A 16 -1.02 -28.93 -11.57
N THR A 17 -1.07 -29.37 -12.82
CA THR A 17 -0.62 -30.71 -13.25
C THR A 17 0.90 -30.82 -13.36
N ILE A 18 1.60 -29.69 -13.44
CA ILE A 18 3.05 -29.59 -13.65
C ILE A 18 3.77 -29.29 -12.32
N LEU A 19 3.09 -28.63 -11.39
CA LEU A 19 3.67 -28.18 -10.13
C LEU A 19 3.56 -29.25 -9.03
N ARG A 20 4.60 -29.32 -8.19
CA ARG A 20 4.52 -30.07 -6.93
C ARG A 20 3.61 -29.33 -5.95
N GLU A 21 2.96 -30.07 -5.04
CA GLU A 21 2.09 -29.49 -4.00
C GLU A 21 2.77 -28.37 -3.19
N SER A 22 4.06 -28.49 -2.89
CA SER A 22 4.83 -27.42 -2.21
C SER A 22 4.93 -26.14 -3.04
N ASP A 23 5.13 -26.29 -4.36
CA ASP A 23 5.28 -25.18 -5.29
C ASP A 23 3.92 -24.50 -5.52
N LYS A 24 2.84 -25.29 -5.48
CA LYS A 24 1.47 -24.78 -5.52
C LYS A 24 1.17 -23.86 -4.33
N LYS A 25 1.41 -24.34 -3.10
CA LYS A 25 1.13 -23.57 -1.88
C LYS A 25 1.96 -22.28 -1.81
N ARG A 26 3.21 -22.30 -2.28
CA ARG A 26 4.06 -21.10 -2.40
C ARG A 26 3.57 -20.14 -3.48
N GLY A 27 3.11 -20.67 -4.62
CA GLY A 27 2.62 -19.86 -5.74
C GLY A 27 1.42 -18.98 -5.40
N ILE A 28 0.54 -19.45 -4.50
CA ILE A 28 -0.66 -18.70 -4.08
C ILE A 28 -0.41 -17.74 -2.91
N LEU A 29 0.77 -17.77 -2.28
CA LEU A 29 1.04 -17.02 -1.05
C LEU A 29 0.85 -15.51 -1.25
N ILE A 30 1.33 -14.97 -2.37
CA ILE A 30 1.20 -13.55 -2.70
C ILE A 30 -0.28 -13.16 -2.85
N HIS A 31 -1.08 -13.99 -3.54
CA HIS A 31 -2.51 -13.75 -3.71
C HIS A 31 -3.26 -13.81 -2.37
N ALA A 32 -2.92 -14.77 -1.50
CA ALA A 32 -3.49 -14.86 -0.17
C ALA A 32 -3.18 -13.61 0.67
N LEU A 33 -1.94 -13.12 0.63
CA LEU A 33 -1.53 -11.89 1.32
C LEU A 33 -2.24 -10.65 0.76
N GLN A 34 -2.41 -10.56 -0.57
CA GLN A 34 -3.17 -9.48 -1.20
C GLN A 34 -4.61 -9.47 -0.70
N LYS A 35 -5.26 -10.63 -0.64
CA LYS A 35 -6.64 -10.74 -0.17
C LYS A 35 -6.79 -10.37 1.31
N ILE A 36 -5.85 -10.80 2.15
CA ILE A 36 -5.82 -10.39 3.57
C ILE A 36 -5.69 -8.88 3.67
N GLN A 37 -4.82 -8.26 2.88
CA GLN A 37 -4.64 -6.82 2.93
C GLN A 37 -5.85 -6.04 2.39
N GLU A 38 -6.56 -6.56 1.38
CA GLU A 38 -7.83 -5.97 0.92
C GLU A 38 -8.89 -5.96 2.03
N ASP A 39 -9.00 -7.06 2.77
CA ASP A 39 -10.02 -7.22 3.82
C ASP A 39 -9.69 -6.41 5.08
N TYR A 40 -8.42 -6.38 5.50
CA TYR A 40 -7.99 -5.81 6.78
C TYR A 40 -7.28 -4.46 6.64
N GLY A 41 -6.87 -4.05 5.43
CA GLY A 41 -6.05 -2.86 5.16
C GLY A 41 -4.56 -3.01 5.49
N TYR A 42 -4.19 -4.09 6.17
CA TYR A 42 -2.81 -4.47 6.52
C TYR A 42 -2.73 -5.99 6.72
N LEU A 43 -1.59 -6.51 7.19
CA LEU A 43 -1.36 -7.92 7.49
C LEU A 43 -1.29 -8.16 9.02
N PRO A 44 -2.42 -8.49 9.69
CA PRO A 44 -2.42 -8.81 11.11
C PRO A 44 -1.66 -10.12 11.40
N GLU A 45 -0.87 -10.15 12.47
CA GLU A 45 -0.09 -11.33 12.86
C GLU A 45 -0.97 -12.57 13.10
N ASP A 46 -2.13 -12.40 13.75
CA ASP A 46 -3.07 -13.51 14.01
C ASP A 46 -3.58 -14.15 12.71
N VAL A 47 -3.79 -13.34 11.68
CA VAL A 47 -4.22 -13.78 10.35
C VAL A 47 -3.08 -14.49 9.62
N LEU A 48 -1.86 -13.96 9.70
CA LEU A 48 -0.67 -14.60 9.13
C LEU A 48 -0.37 -15.96 9.80
N ARG A 49 -0.61 -16.09 11.11
CA ARG A 49 -0.49 -17.37 11.83
C ARG A 49 -1.50 -18.40 11.33
N LYS A 50 -2.75 -18.00 11.11
CA LYS A 50 -3.77 -18.87 10.50
C LYS A 50 -3.38 -19.28 9.07
N LEU A 51 -2.86 -18.35 8.27
CA LEU A 51 -2.36 -18.63 6.92
C LEU A 51 -1.19 -19.62 6.93
N SER A 52 -0.25 -19.45 7.86
CA SER A 52 0.89 -20.36 8.08
C SER A 52 0.42 -21.78 8.33
N SER A 53 -0.54 -21.98 9.25
CA SER A 53 -1.11 -23.29 9.53
C SER A 53 -1.86 -23.89 8.33
N LYS A 54 -2.57 -23.07 7.56
CA LYS A 54 -3.35 -23.54 6.40
C LYS A 54 -2.47 -23.97 5.23
N LEU A 55 -1.47 -23.15 4.89
CA LEU A 55 -0.58 -23.41 3.76
C LEU A 55 0.59 -24.33 4.12
N ASP A 56 0.75 -24.70 5.39
CA ASP A 56 1.91 -25.48 5.86
C ASP A 56 3.24 -24.80 5.47
N ILE A 57 3.26 -23.47 5.56
CA ILE A 57 4.42 -22.61 5.29
C ILE A 57 4.81 -21.96 6.61
N SER A 58 6.11 -21.96 6.93
CA SER A 58 6.57 -21.34 8.17
C SER A 58 6.25 -19.85 8.22
N LEU A 59 5.89 -19.34 9.40
CA LEU A 59 5.60 -17.92 9.59
C LEU A 59 6.79 -17.03 9.16
N ALA A 60 8.03 -17.49 9.40
CA ALA A 60 9.24 -16.80 8.97
C ALA A 60 9.33 -16.67 7.43
N GLU A 61 8.95 -17.72 6.69
CA GLU A 61 8.91 -17.67 5.23
C GLU A 61 7.83 -16.70 4.74
N ILE A 62 6.66 -16.66 5.39
CA ILE A 62 5.61 -15.68 5.08
C ILE A 62 6.10 -14.25 5.31
N TYR A 63 6.74 -13.98 6.45
CA TYR A 63 7.33 -12.66 6.71
C TYR A 63 8.44 -12.33 5.70
N SER A 64 9.26 -13.30 5.30
CA SER A 64 10.30 -13.08 4.30
C SER A 64 9.70 -12.65 2.95
N VAL A 65 8.60 -13.26 2.53
CA VAL A 65 7.92 -12.91 1.28
C VAL A 65 7.19 -11.57 1.43
N ALA A 66 6.44 -11.39 2.51
CA ALA A 66 5.67 -10.17 2.75
C ALA A 66 6.56 -8.93 2.89
N SER A 67 7.70 -9.04 3.59
CA SER A 67 8.65 -7.93 3.74
C SER A 67 9.48 -7.63 2.48
N PHE A 68 9.61 -8.58 1.56
CA PHE A 68 10.30 -8.37 0.29
C PHE A 68 9.53 -7.42 -0.64
N TYR A 69 8.19 -7.52 -0.67
CA TYR A 69 7.35 -6.67 -1.51
C TYR A 69 6.87 -5.43 -0.74
N LYS A 70 7.27 -4.24 -1.22
CA LYS A 70 6.85 -2.93 -0.64
C LYS A 70 5.32 -2.69 -0.67
N MET A 71 4.56 -3.53 -1.38
CA MET A 71 3.09 -3.42 -1.42
C MET A 71 2.40 -3.94 -0.15
N PHE A 72 3.10 -4.71 0.68
CA PHE A 72 2.53 -5.29 1.89
C PHE A 72 2.87 -4.48 3.14
N TYR A 73 1.89 -4.35 4.03
CA TYR A 73 1.97 -3.52 5.22
C TYR A 73 1.65 -4.33 6.48
N PHE A 74 2.50 -4.21 7.50
CA PHE A 74 2.31 -4.92 8.78
C PHE A 74 1.62 -4.06 9.84
N THR A 75 1.52 -2.76 9.60
CA THR A 75 0.86 -1.80 10.48
C THR A 75 -0.42 -1.29 9.84
N PRO A 76 -1.45 -0.97 10.64
CA PRO A 76 -2.64 -0.29 10.15
C PRO A 76 -2.26 0.96 9.36
N ARG A 77 -3.00 1.20 8.28
CA ARG A 77 -2.81 2.36 7.41
C ARG A 77 -4.02 3.27 7.50
N GLY A 78 -3.78 4.54 7.21
CA GLY A 78 -4.84 5.52 7.13
C GLY A 78 -5.72 5.29 5.90
N LYS A 79 -6.97 5.77 5.97
CA LYS A 79 -7.93 5.67 4.86
C LYS A 79 -7.42 6.32 3.57
N LYS A 80 -6.65 7.41 3.69
CA LYS A 80 -6.07 8.16 2.57
C LYS A 80 -4.56 7.90 2.53
N ILE A 81 -4.10 7.26 1.47
CA ILE A 81 -2.69 6.98 1.26
C ILE A 81 -2.13 7.99 0.27
N VAL A 82 -1.29 8.90 0.75
CA VAL A 82 -0.64 9.92 -0.08
C VAL A 82 0.78 9.49 -0.38
N LYS A 83 1.09 9.25 -1.66
CA LYS A 83 2.41 8.81 -2.13
C LYS A 83 3.06 9.89 -2.98
N VAL A 84 4.15 10.48 -2.48
CA VAL A 84 4.91 11.52 -3.19
C VAL A 84 6.03 10.87 -4.02
N CYS A 85 6.12 11.24 -5.30
CA CYS A 85 7.19 10.78 -6.18
C CYS A 85 8.49 11.54 -5.90
N LEU A 86 9.54 10.84 -5.46
CA LEU A 86 10.89 11.39 -5.28
C LEU A 86 11.86 10.97 -6.39
N GLY A 87 11.35 10.50 -7.52
CA GLY A 87 12.17 10.16 -8.68
C GLY A 87 12.88 11.38 -9.25
N THR A 88 14.00 11.18 -9.95
CA THR A 88 14.90 12.26 -10.39
C THR A 88 14.17 13.44 -11.06
N ALA A 89 13.23 13.16 -11.99
CA ALA A 89 12.46 14.20 -12.66
C ALA A 89 11.56 15.00 -11.70
N CYS A 90 10.88 14.31 -10.77
CA CYS A 90 10.06 14.95 -9.75
C CYS A 90 10.92 15.68 -8.72
N TYR A 91 12.08 15.14 -8.36
CA TYR A 91 13.01 15.73 -7.40
C TYR A 91 13.52 17.08 -7.91
N VAL A 92 14.01 17.14 -9.15
CA VAL A 92 14.51 18.38 -9.78
C VAL A 92 13.39 19.41 -9.95
N ARG A 93 12.15 18.97 -10.19
CA ARG A 93 10.98 19.86 -10.26
C ARG A 93 10.41 20.28 -8.89
N GLY A 94 11.02 19.86 -7.79
CA GLY A 94 10.68 20.34 -6.45
C GLY A 94 9.69 19.49 -5.67
N SER A 95 9.51 18.21 -5.98
CA SER A 95 8.71 17.26 -5.17
C SER A 95 9.11 17.21 -3.69
N LYS A 96 10.38 17.49 -3.37
CA LYS A 96 10.82 17.60 -1.97
C LYS A 96 10.09 18.71 -1.21
N LYS A 97 9.78 19.82 -1.88
CA LYS A 97 8.99 20.90 -1.25
C LYS A 97 7.56 20.44 -1.00
N VAL A 98 6.97 19.71 -1.96
CA VAL A 98 5.64 19.11 -1.81
C VAL A 98 5.61 18.18 -0.59
N LEU A 99 6.60 17.29 -0.45
CA LEU A 99 6.71 16.41 0.70
C LEU A 99 6.78 17.20 2.02
N ASN A 100 7.73 18.14 2.13
CA ASN A 100 7.91 18.92 3.35
C ASN A 100 6.64 19.67 3.77
N THR A 101 5.93 20.27 2.81
CA THR A 101 4.67 20.97 3.12
C THR A 101 3.59 20.01 3.62
N LEU A 102 3.50 18.79 3.08
CA LEU A 102 2.58 17.77 3.60
C LEU A 102 2.98 17.30 5.00
N GLU A 103 4.28 17.12 5.26
CA GLU A 103 4.78 16.77 6.60
C GLU A 103 4.46 17.85 7.64
N GLU A 104 4.65 19.12 7.28
CA GLU A 104 4.36 20.27 8.16
C GLU A 104 2.85 20.43 8.44
N GLU A 105 2.00 20.25 7.43
CA GLU A 105 0.54 20.42 7.56
C GLU A 105 -0.14 19.32 8.36
N PHE A 106 0.29 18.07 8.20
CA PHE A 106 -0.31 16.91 8.87
C PHE A 106 0.47 16.45 10.11
N GLY A 107 1.64 17.04 10.38
CA GLY A 107 2.45 16.72 11.55
C GLY A 107 3.01 15.30 11.57
N ILE A 108 3.19 14.68 10.39
CA ILE A 108 3.68 13.31 10.19
C ILE A 108 4.90 13.32 9.28
N LYS A 109 5.68 12.23 9.27
CA LYS A 109 6.82 12.04 8.36
C LYS A 109 6.55 10.98 7.29
N ASP A 110 7.46 10.90 6.31
CA ASP A 110 7.50 9.76 5.38
C ASP A 110 7.44 8.40 6.10
N GLY A 111 6.43 7.60 5.74
CA GLY A 111 6.16 6.28 6.30
C GLY A 111 5.23 6.29 7.53
N GLU A 112 4.85 7.46 8.02
CA GLU A 112 3.98 7.60 9.19
C GLU A 112 2.51 7.77 8.80
N THR A 113 1.65 7.35 9.73
CA THR A 113 0.21 7.51 9.66
C THR A 113 -0.23 8.42 10.79
N THR A 114 -1.20 9.29 10.50
CA THR A 114 -1.85 10.16 11.47
C THR A 114 -2.51 9.34 12.60
N PRO A 115 -2.58 9.86 13.85
CA PRO A 115 -3.09 9.11 15.01
C PRO A 115 -4.56 8.66 14.89
N ASP A 116 -5.35 9.37 14.08
CA ASP A 116 -6.76 9.10 13.78
C ASP A 116 -6.95 8.12 12.62
N LEU A 117 -5.86 7.61 12.02
CA LEU A 117 -5.89 6.74 10.85
C LEU A 117 -6.63 7.36 9.64
N ALA A 118 -6.64 8.69 9.54
CA ALA A 118 -7.24 9.35 8.38
C ALA A 118 -6.30 9.34 7.17
N LEU A 119 -5.00 9.55 7.41
CA LEU A 119 -3.99 9.75 6.37
C LEU A 119 -2.66 9.05 6.66
N THR A 120 -2.11 8.37 5.67
CA THR A 120 -0.72 7.88 5.65
C THR A 120 0.07 8.60 4.57
N LEU A 121 1.26 9.11 4.92
CA LEU A 121 2.17 9.75 3.98
C LEU A 121 3.34 8.80 3.65
N GLU A 122 3.63 8.62 2.37
CA GLU A 122 4.74 7.78 1.90
C GLU A 122 5.47 8.41 0.72
N THR A 123 6.72 8.01 0.56
CA THR A 123 7.51 8.31 -0.64
C THR A 123 7.68 7.09 -1.55
N VAL A 124 7.67 7.35 -2.85
CA VAL A 124 7.90 6.35 -3.90
C VAL A 124 9.02 6.83 -4.82
N GLY A 125 9.88 5.90 -5.21
CA GLY A 125 11.02 6.17 -6.08
C GLY A 125 10.62 6.68 -7.46
N CYS A 126 9.67 6.04 -8.15
CA CYS A 126 9.18 6.54 -9.44
C CYS A 126 7.83 5.90 -9.80
N PHE A 127 6.90 6.72 -10.29
CA PHE A 127 5.63 6.24 -10.88
C PHE A 127 5.67 6.14 -12.41
N GLY A 128 6.75 6.57 -13.06
CA GLY A 128 6.87 6.59 -14.52
C GLY A 128 6.14 7.75 -15.21
N CYS A 129 5.40 8.57 -14.48
CA CYS A 129 4.64 9.72 -15.01
C CYS A 129 5.47 11.01 -15.14
N CYS A 130 6.72 10.92 -15.63
CA CYS A 130 7.66 12.05 -15.62
C CYS A 130 7.18 13.28 -16.42
N GLY A 131 6.30 13.10 -17.41
CA GLY A 131 5.70 14.22 -18.16
C GLY A 131 4.89 15.16 -17.27
N LEU A 132 4.27 14.63 -16.21
CA LEU A 132 3.42 15.34 -15.27
C LEU A 132 4.15 15.72 -13.98
N ALA A 133 5.48 15.66 -13.93
CA ALA A 133 6.23 15.96 -12.72
C ALA A 133 6.03 17.42 -12.25
N PRO A 134 5.92 17.71 -10.94
CA PRO A 134 5.91 16.78 -9.80
C PRO A 134 4.60 15.98 -9.68
N VAL A 135 4.71 14.70 -9.31
CA VAL A 135 3.58 13.76 -9.20
C VAL A 135 3.38 13.30 -7.76
N THR A 136 2.13 13.28 -7.32
CA THR A 136 1.67 12.61 -6.09
C THR A 136 0.50 11.71 -6.44
N VAL A 137 0.37 10.58 -5.77
CA VAL A 137 -0.76 9.67 -5.91
C VAL A 137 -1.54 9.66 -4.59
N ILE A 138 -2.85 9.84 -4.66
CA ILE A 138 -3.73 9.72 -3.49
C ILE A 138 -4.59 8.48 -3.71
N ASN A 139 -4.38 7.44 -2.90
CA ASN A 139 -4.89 6.09 -3.12
C ASN A 139 -4.49 5.55 -4.50
N GLU A 140 -5.38 5.66 -5.49
CA GLU A 140 -5.18 5.21 -6.88
C GLU A 140 -5.18 6.39 -7.87
N GLU A 141 -5.51 7.60 -7.42
CA GLU A 141 -5.61 8.78 -8.29
C GLU A 141 -4.25 9.46 -8.46
N VAL A 142 -3.81 9.57 -9.71
CA VAL A 142 -2.54 10.23 -10.06
C VAL A 142 -2.76 11.73 -10.24
N ILE A 143 -2.10 12.53 -9.41
CA ILE A 143 -2.15 13.98 -9.46
C ILE A 143 -0.80 14.53 -9.92
N GLY A 144 -0.80 15.11 -11.12
CA GLY A 144 0.37 15.71 -11.74
C GLY A 144 0.44 17.23 -11.63
N GLU A 145 1.58 17.79 -12.04
CA GLU A 145 1.85 19.22 -12.18
C GLU A 145 1.54 20.00 -10.90
N ILE A 146 2.03 19.46 -9.77
CA ILE A 146 1.77 20.01 -8.45
C ILE A 146 2.60 21.29 -8.26
N GLY A 147 1.95 22.44 -8.41
CA GLY A 147 2.43 23.74 -7.97
C GLY A 147 1.81 24.17 -6.62
N PRO A 148 2.23 25.31 -6.05
CA PRO A 148 1.80 25.76 -4.71
C PRO A 148 0.27 25.84 -4.54
N LYS A 149 -0.44 26.47 -5.49
CA LYS A 149 -1.90 26.57 -5.45
C LYS A 149 -2.61 25.21 -5.53
N LYS A 150 -2.07 24.29 -6.33
CA LYS A 150 -2.63 22.95 -6.48
C LYS A 150 -2.38 22.11 -5.23
N LEU A 151 -1.24 22.30 -4.59
CA LEU A 151 -0.91 21.69 -3.32
C LEU A 151 -1.84 22.14 -2.20
N GLU A 152 -2.13 23.44 -2.09
CA GLU A 152 -3.14 23.96 -1.15
C GLU A 152 -4.51 23.31 -1.38
N GLY A 153 -4.94 23.21 -2.65
CA GLY A 153 -6.17 22.51 -3.00
C GLY A 153 -6.17 21.04 -2.57
N ILE A 154 -5.05 20.32 -2.78
CA ILE A 154 -4.90 18.94 -2.34
C ILE A 154 -5.01 18.83 -0.81
N ILE A 155 -4.34 19.70 -0.06
CA ILE A 155 -4.38 19.71 1.41
C ILE A 155 -5.82 19.94 1.90
N ASN A 156 -6.53 20.90 1.32
CA ASN A 156 -7.91 21.17 1.67
C ASN A 156 -8.81 19.96 1.36
N SER A 157 -8.68 19.35 0.18
CA SER A 157 -9.44 18.14 -0.17
C SER A 157 -9.13 16.95 0.74
N LEU A 158 -7.90 16.86 1.26
CA LEU A 158 -7.51 15.84 2.22
C LEU A 158 -8.19 16.08 3.59
N LYS A 159 -8.34 17.34 4.02
CA LYS A 159 -9.04 17.73 5.26
C LYS A 159 -10.57 17.64 5.13
N GLU A 160 -11.17 18.16 4.06
CA GLU A 160 -12.63 18.22 3.86
C GLU A 160 -13.29 16.84 3.79
N ARG A 161 -12.64 15.85 3.14
CA ARG A 161 -13.15 14.46 3.10
C ARG A 161 -13.09 13.74 4.45
N GLU A 162 -12.72 14.39 5.54
CA GLU A 162 -12.95 13.87 6.90
C GLU A 162 -14.34 14.23 7.44
N GLU A 163 -14.95 15.31 6.93
CA GLU A 163 -16.25 15.80 7.40
C GLU A 163 -17.43 15.00 6.79
N ASP A 164 -17.33 14.58 5.53
CA ASP A 164 -18.40 13.85 4.82
C ASP A 164 -18.63 12.40 5.32
N GLU A 165 -17.70 11.83 6.10
CA GLU A 165 -17.81 10.44 6.63
C GLU A 165 -18.10 10.39 8.14
N ALA A 166 -18.32 11.54 8.79
CA ALA A 166 -18.66 11.64 10.21
C ALA A 166 -20.18 11.77 10.49
N GLU A 167 -21.03 11.65 9.46
CA GLU A 167 -22.51 11.59 9.56
C GLU A 167 -23.07 10.17 9.41
#